data_AF-A0AAD2K4Y6-F1
#
_entry.id   AF-A0AAD2K4Y6-F1
#
_cell.length_a   1.000
_cell.length_b   1.000
_cell.length_c   1.000
_cell.angle_alpha   90.00
_cell.angle_beta   90.00
_cell.angle_gamma   90.00
#
_symmetry.space_group_name_H-M   'P 1'
#
loop_
_entity.id
_entity.type
_entity.pdbx_description
1 polymer ?
#
loop_
_entity_poly.entity_id
_entity_poly.type
_entity_poly.pdbx_seq_one_letter_code
_entity_poly.pdbx_strand_id
1 'polypeptide(L)' 'MSSDLAATYAALILADADVDITAEKILTLTTAANIELEPIWATLLAKTLEGKNVKEMLSAVGTAAGPVLKPD' A
#
# COMPACT_ATOMS: atom_id res chain seq x y z
N MET A 1 0.19 11.18 13.90
CA MET A 1 0.65 10.28 12.82
C MET A 1 -0.15 10.62 11.58
N SER A 2 0.50 10.83 10.42
CA SER A 2 -0.18 11.37 9.21
C SER A 2 -1.26 10.42 8.71
N SER A 3 -2.45 10.95 8.42
CA SER A 3 -3.57 10.23 7.79
C SER A 3 -3.17 9.56 6.47
N ASP A 4 -2.21 10.14 5.74
CA ASP A 4 -1.67 9.59 4.49
C ASP A 4 -0.96 8.23 4.70
N LEU A 5 -0.28 8.06 5.82
CA LEU A 5 0.35 6.78 6.18
C LEU A 5 -0.72 5.73 6.51
N ALA A 6 -1.83 6.13 7.12
CA ALA A 6 -2.91 5.21 7.45
C ALA A 6 -3.52 4.57 6.21
N ALA A 7 -3.73 5.35 5.14
CA ALA A 7 -4.21 4.80 3.87
C ALA A 7 -3.22 3.80 3.26
N THR A 8 -1.93 4.09 3.37
CA THR A 8 -0.86 3.21 2.87
C THR A 8 -0.81 1.90 3.66
N TYR A 9 -0.86 1.97 5.00
CA TYR A 9 -0.90 0.77 5.85
C TYR A 9 -2.18 -0.04 5.63
N ALA A 10 -3.33 0.60 5.46
CA ALA A 10 -4.58 -0.08 5.12
C ALA A 10 -4.46 -0.84 3.78
N ALA A 11 -3.86 -0.22 2.76
CA ALA A 11 -3.62 -0.89 1.48
C ALA A 11 -2.65 -2.09 1.62
N LEU A 12 -1.62 -1.98 2.45
CA LEU A 12 -0.69 -3.09 2.73
C LEU A 12 -1.37 -4.25 3.47
N ILE A 13 -2.23 -3.95 4.45
CA ILE A 13 -3.01 -4.96 5.17
C ILE A 13 -3.92 -5.72 4.21
N LEU A 14 -4.61 -5.01 3.32
CA LEU A 14 -5.48 -5.63 2.31
C LEU A 14 -4.67 -6.52 1.36
N ALA A 15 -3.50 -6.06 0.92
CA ALA A 15 -2.59 -6.84 0.07
C ALA A 15 -2.06 -8.11 0.77
N ASP A 16 -1.72 -8.02 2.06
CA ASP A 16 -1.24 -9.18 2.84
C ASP A 16 -2.34 -10.22 3.05
N ALA A 17 -3.57 -9.75 3.27
CA ALA A 17 -4.77 -10.58 3.44
C ALA A 17 -5.34 -11.13 2.11
N ASP A 18 -4.71 -10.85 0.97
CA ASP A 18 -5.19 -11.24 -0.37
C ASP A 18 -6.62 -10.71 -0.67
N VAL A 19 -6.91 -9.50 -0.21
CA VAL A 19 -8.19 -8.81 -0.39
C VAL A 19 -8.01 -7.64 -1.36
N ASP A 20 -8.95 -7.46 -2.29
CA ASP A 20 -8.90 -6.33 -3.23
C ASP A 20 -8.76 -4.98 -2.52
N ILE A 21 -7.84 -4.16 -3.02
CA ILE A 21 -7.56 -2.83 -2.50
C ILE A 21 -8.55 -1.84 -3.13
N THR A 22 -9.68 -1.60 -2.46
CA THR A 22 -10.69 -0.63 -2.89
C THR A 22 -10.77 0.57 -1.94
N ALA A 23 -11.26 1.71 -2.43
CA ALA A 23 -11.40 2.92 -1.61
C ALA A 23 -12.30 2.69 -0.39
N GLU A 24 -13.38 1.92 -0.55
CA GLU A 24 -14.32 1.57 0.52
C GLU A 24 -13.64 0.76 1.64
N LYS A 25 -12.82 -0.23 1.27
CA LYS A 25 -12.10 -1.07 2.24
C LYS A 25 -10.99 -0.30 2.96
N ILE A 26 -10.29 0.59 2.26
CA ILE A 26 -9.31 1.49 2.87
C ILE A 26 -9.99 2.39 3.90
N LEU A 27 -11.10 3.04 3.53
CA LEU A 27 -11.86 3.89 4.45
C LEU A 27 -12.37 3.11 5.66
N THR A 28 -12.87 1.90 5.45
CA THR A 28 -13.35 1.03 6.52
C THR A 28 -12.26 0.73 7.54
N LEU A 29 -11.05 0.39 7.09
CA LEU A 29 -9.91 0.14 7.98
C LEU A 29 -9.47 1.40 8.73
N THR A 30 -9.37 2.54 8.05
CA THR A 30 -8.97 3.79 8.71
C THR A 30 -10.01 4.27 9.71
N THR A 31 -11.30 4.13 9.41
CA THR A 31 -12.38 4.45 10.35
C THR A 31 -12.39 3.49 11.54
N ALA A 32 -12.16 2.19 11.33
CA ALA A 32 -12.02 1.22 12.43
C ALA A 32 -10.81 1.53 13.33
N ALA A 33 -9.76 2.12 12.78
CA ALA A 33 -8.61 2.64 13.52
C ALA A 33 -8.84 4.02 14.14
N ASN A 34 -10.05 4.58 14.02
CA ASN A 34 -10.44 5.91 14.50
C ASN A 34 -9.57 7.04 13.90
N ILE A 35 -9.18 6.87 12.62
CA ILE A 35 -8.41 7.82 11.82
C ILE A 35 -9.35 8.44 10.78
N GLU A 36 -9.43 9.77 10.78
CA GLU A 36 -10.17 10.51 9.77
C GLU A 36 -9.30 10.60 8.50
N LEU A 37 -9.72 9.89 7.45
CA LEU A 37 -9.05 9.88 6.15
C LEU A 37 -9.94 10.56 5.11
N GLU A 38 -9.37 11.50 4.36
CA GLU A 38 -10.12 12.10 3.26
C GLU A 38 -10.35 11.06 2.14
N PRO A 39 -11.59 10.92 1.63
CA PRO A 39 -11.92 9.91 0.61
C PRO A 39 -11.08 9.99 -0.67
N ILE A 40 -10.54 11.17 -0.98
CA ILE A 40 -9.66 11.36 -2.14
C ILE A 40 -8.38 10.52 -2.04
N TRP A 41 -7.81 10.36 -0.83
CA TRP A 41 -6.62 9.55 -0.61
C TRP A 41 -6.90 8.07 -0.82
N ALA A 42 -8.02 7.57 -0.29
CA ALA A 42 -8.45 6.19 -0.52
C ALA A 42 -8.68 5.90 -2.02
N THR A 43 -9.29 6.85 -2.73
CA THR A 43 -9.53 6.75 -4.18
C THR A 43 -8.22 6.78 -4.98
N LEU A 44 -7.28 7.66 -4.61
CA LEU A 44 -5.98 7.75 -5.26
C LEU A 44 -5.19 6.46 -5.08
N LEU A 45 -5.13 5.91 -3.87
CA LEU A 45 -4.41 4.66 -3.60
C LEU A 45 -5.04 3.47 -4.34
N ALA A 46 -6.36 3.33 -4.29
CA ALA A 46 -7.05 2.26 -4.99
C ALA A 46 -6.75 2.29 -6.51
N LYS A 47 -6.82 3.47 -7.14
CA LYS A 47 -6.52 3.63 -8.58
C LYS A 47 -5.05 3.42 -8.93
N THR A 48 -4.15 3.89 -8.07
CA THR A 48 -2.70 3.76 -8.33
C THR A 48 -2.20 2.33 -8.14
N LEU A 49 -2.87 1.54 -7.31
CA LEU A 49 -2.53 0.13 -7.06
C LEU A 49 -3.35 -0.84 -7.92
N GLU A 50 -4.33 -0.37 -8.67
CA GLU A 50 -5.12 -1.16 -9.60
C GLU A 50 -4.21 -1.88 -10.63
N GLY A 51 -4.39 -3.19 -10.76
CA GLY A 51 -3.61 -4.02 -11.67
C GLY A 51 -2.13 -4.20 -11.29
N LYS A 52 -1.68 -3.69 -10.13
CA LYS A 52 -0.32 -3.88 -9.64
C LYS A 52 -0.24 -5.03 -8.65
N ASN A 53 0.80 -5.86 -8.78
CA ASN A 53 1.14 -6.84 -7.75
C ASN A 53 1.91 -6.15 -6.62
N VAL A 54 1.18 -5.71 -5.60
CA VAL A 54 1.75 -4.96 -4.46
C VAL A 54 2.79 -5.79 -3.70
N LYS A 55 2.60 -7.11 -3.57
CA LYS A 55 3.52 -8.01 -2.88
C LYS A 55 4.85 -8.15 -3.63
N GLU A 56 4.82 -8.20 -4.96
CA GLU A 56 6.03 -8.16 -5.80
C GLU A 56 6.74 -6.81 -5.73
N MET A 57 6.01 -5.69 -5.73
CA MET A 57 6.60 -4.36 -5.57
C MET A 57 7.37 -4.21 -4.24
N LEU A 58 6.81 -4.74 -3.15
CA LEU A 58 7.48 -4.77 -1.84
C LEU A 58 8.73 -5.66 -1.85
N SER A 59 8.64 -6.81 -2.52
CA SER A 59 9.78 -7.74 -2.65
C SER A 59 10.91 -7.11 -3.47
N ALA A 60 10.58 -6.34 -4.52
CA ALA A 60 11.54 -5.63 -5.36
C ALA A 60 12.26 -4.49 -4.63
N VAL A 61 11.57 -3.79 -3.71
CA VAL A 61 12.18 -2.79 -2.82
C VAL A 61 13.27 -3.42 -1.94
N GLY A 62 13.11 -4.68 -1.53
CA GLY A 62 14.13 -5.43 -0.79
C GLY A 62 15.36 -5.83 -1.62
N THR A 63 15.23 -5.90 -2.96
CA THR A 63 16.34 -6.23 -3.87
C THR A 63 17.16 -5.03 -4.34
N ALA A 64 16.85 -3.82 -3.88
CA ALA A 64 17.65 -2.62 -4.15
C ALA A 64 18.98 -2.56 -3.36
N ALA A 65 19.45 -3.67 -2.78
CA ALA A 65 20.78 -3.81 -2.21
C ALA A 65 21.86 -3.93 -3.32
N GLY A 66 22.08 -2.82 -4.05
CA GLY A 66 23.27 -2.52 -4.83
C GLY A 66 23.50 -3.33 -6.12
N PRO A 67 24.21 -2.75 -7.11
CA PRO A 67 24.80 -3.57 -8.15
C PRO A 67 25.78 -4.52 -7.46
N VAL A 68 25.59 -5.83 -7.64
CA VAL A 68 26.69 -6.78 -7.40
C VAL A 68 27.75 -6.43 -8.43
N LEU A 69 28.70 -5.58 -8.04
CA LEU A 69 29.91 -5.34 -8.82
C LEU A 69 30.65 -6.68 -8.84
N LYS A 70 30.47 -7.39 -9.96
CA LYS A 70 31.19 -8.61 -10.30
C LYS A 70 32.69 -8.27 -10.32
N PRO A 71 33.54 -8.95 -9.52
CA PRO A 71 34.98 -8.80 -9.64
C PRO A 71 35.44 -9.59 -10.87
N ASP A 72 35.92 -8.88 -11.88
CA ASP A 72 36.84 -9.38 -12.91
C ASP A 72 38.08 -8.48 -12.91
#